data_AF-A0A3Q3F2T2-F1
#
_entry.id   AF-A0A3Q3F2T2-F1
#
_cell.length_a   1.000
_cell.length_b   1.000
_cell.length_c   1.000
_cell.angle_alpha   90.00
_cell.angle_beta   90.00
_cell.angle_gamma   90.00
#
_symmetry.space_group_name_H-M   'P 1'
#
loop_
_entity.id
_entity.type
_entity.pdbx_description
1 polymer ?
#
loop_
_entity_poly.entity_id
_entity_poly.type
_entity_poly.pdbx_seq_one_letter_code
_entity_poly.pdbx_strand_id
1 'polypeptide(L)'
;MVCLLILCVTEEQNLVKELVALSTHEQIQALRDRPMSFEEKKHIWWSVIGECFINIKHIIHELLFVFLTCHKLLSQTFRRCGYSINSARQTLELWQGIMKEIGGKFGTSVLSYFVFLKWLLMFNIFSFLVNFCFITIPMLVYDPSPNTPLNVSFRGLELLTGAGYFHYTTMYYGLAYFFTIAVYMVLCGLVLIFSMASSFKRNYVLADPVSNSAWQLLCSWDFSITNERAVRLRKNNLRESLSEKAQKKLLTVSERLKHFGVHLGSWLLSTGLAVGCGTSIYYLCLYEEKTLLVPFVVSLMNLVVPLFYSLFNKFEHYSSQRIQIYALVVRNVFLKMSILAVLCYYWMNVVAKKFLCWESMVGQALYRLVIFDFLFLMLGSFFGEFLSNVIGTRLVPRLGLPEFDVARNVLELIYAQTLAWIGIYFSPLLPVIQIIKFFILFNLKKVSLTQNCQPPRRSSRAAQMQTIFIGLLFFPCFVGALSIVAYTAWRYDLPPSEECGPFRGLNNTFSVVGLWIKDLEGIYGDQWGIVWIYQNVIRSEIFYFLVTVIILVIINIFWQITKGRKQLIGQLRQQIVNVSMFLKSILYTYSIYISFPIWYIVPSSCILFVAF
;
A
#
# COMPACT_ATOMS: atom_id res chain seq x y z
N MET A 1 8.05 -57.26 65.65
CA MET A 1 8.58 -57.47 64.27
C MET A 1 7.88 -56.57 63.24
N VAL A 2 6.54 -56.49 63.25
CA VAL A 2 5.77 -55.65 62.31
C VAL A 2 6.04 -54.13 62.46
N CYS A 3 6.15 -53.59 63.69
CA CYS A 3 6.48 -52.16 63.87
C CYS A 3 7.89 -51.77 63.38
N LEU A 4 8.87 -52.67 63.46
CA LEU A 4 10.24 -52.43 63.00
C LEU A 4 10.34 -52.44 61.48
N LEU A 5 9.58 -53.31 60.81
CA LEU A 5 9.46 -53.33 59.35
C LEU A 5 8.76 -52.07 58.82
N ILE A 6 7.71 -51.60 59.51
CA ILE A 6 7.03 -50.35 59.13
C ILE A 6 7.95 -49.15 59.32
N LEU A 7 8.66 -49.04 60.45
CA LEU A 7 9.64 -47.97 60.68
C LEU A 7 10.75 -47.95 59.62
N CYS A 8 11.32 -49.12 59.29
CA CYS A 8 12.38 -49.24 58.30
C CYS A 8 11.93 -48.81 56.90
N VAL A 9 10.72 -49.23 56.47
CA VAL A 9 10.15 -48.83 55.17
C VAL A 9 9.81 -47.33 55.14
N THR A 10 9.41 -46.75 56.27
CA THR A 10 9.09 -45.30 56.36
C THR A 10 10.37 -44.44 56.28
N GLU A 11 11.48 -44.95 56.83
CA GLU A 11 12.78 -44.26 56.84
C GLU A 11 13.42 -44.25 55.44
N GLU A 12 13.32 -45.37 54.69
CA GLU A 12 13.81 -45.44 53.30
C GLU A 12 13.03 -44.49 52.37
N GLN A 13 11.70 -44.37 52.55
CA GLN A 13 10.89 -43.43 51.76
C GLN A 13 11.18 -41.96 52.09
N ASN A 14 11.42 -41.62 53.35
CA ASN A 14 11.80 -40.26 53.73
C ASN A 14 13.19 -39.90 53.17
N LEU A 15 14.10 -40.87 53.14
CA LEU A 15 15.43 -40.70 52.58
C LEU A 15 15.39 -40.41 51.06
N VAL A 16 14.55 -41.14 50.31
CA VAL A 16 14.38 -40.90 48.87
C VAL A 16 13.82 -39.48 48.62
N LYS A 17 12.84 -39.04 49.41
CA LYS A 17 12.27 -37.67 49.30
C LYS A 17 13.27 -36.57 49.61
N GLU A 18 14.12 -36.76 50.61
CA GLU A 18 15.18 -35.81 50.98
C GLU A 18 16.25 -35.73 49.88
N LEU A 19 16.61 -36.87 49.29
CA LEU A 19 17.56 -36.93 48.17
C LEU A 19 17.00 -36.26 46.91
N VAL A 20 15.72 -36.46 46.56
CA VAL A 20 15.09 -35.83 45.38
C VAL A 20 15.11 -34.29 45.46
N ALA A 21 15.15 -33.70 46.66
CA ALA A 21 15.21 -32.26 46.86
C ALA A 21 16.60 -31.63 46.64
N LEU A 22 17.67 -32.43 46.64
CA LEU A 22 19.06 -31.98 46.50
C LEU A 22 19.51 -31.90 45.04
N SER A 23 20.56 -31.11 44.76
CA SER A 23 21.15 -31.06 43.42
C SER A 23 21.85 -32.39 43.07
N THR A 24 22.02 -32.68 41.78
CA THR A 24 22.54 -33.99 41.30
C THR A 24 23.94 -34.30 41.85
N HIS A 25 24.76 -33.28 42.09
CA HIS A 25 26.09 -33.43 42.68
C HIS A 25 26.01 -33.75 44.18
N GLU A 26 25.13 -33.07 44.91
CA GLU A 26 24.89 -33.29 46.34
C GLU A 26 24.25 -34.66 46.60
N GLN A 27 23.37 -35.13 45.72
CA GLN A 27 22.79 -36.48 45.78
C GLN A 27 23.87 -37.57 45.72
N ILE A 28 24.82 -37.45 44.80
CA ILE A 28 25.91 -38.42 44.61
C ILE A 28 26.86 -38.41 45.83
N GLN A 29 27.14 -37.22 46.37
CA GLN A 29 28.00 -37.07 47.53
C GLN A 29 27.33 -37.63 48.81
N ALA A 30 26.07 -37.29 49.05
CA ALA A 30 25.29 -37.79 50.19
C ALA A 30 25.10 -39.32 50.15
N LEU A 31 24.93 -39.92 48.97
CA LEU A 31 24.87 -41.39 48.80
C LEU A 31 26.23 -42.05 49.00
N ARG A 32 27.33 -41.38 48.64
CA ARG A 32 28.70 -41.91 48.81
C ARG A 32 29.09 -41.97 50.28
N ASP A 33 28.79 -40.92 51.04
CA ASP A 33 29.24 -40.76 52.43
C ASP A 33 28.49 -41.65 53.44
N ARG A 34 27.37 -42.28 53.04
CA ARG A 34 26.64 -43.21 53.92
C ARG A 34 27.25 -44.62 53.99
N PRO A 35 27.30 -45.26 55.16
CA PRO A 35 27.74 -46.64 55.32
C PRO A 35 26.60 -47.63 55.00
N MET A 36 26.42 -47.97 53.72
CA MET A 36 25.45 -48.97 53.24
C MET A 36 26.09 -49.88 52.20
N SER A 37 25.51 -51.06 51.98
CA SER A 37 26.00 -51.98 50.95
C SER A 37 25.80 -51.39 49.54
N PHE A 38 26.61 -51.81 48.59
CA PHE A 38 26.55 -51.27 47.22
C PHE A 38 25.19 -51.54 46.54
N GLU A 39 24.58 -52.70 46.81
CA GLU A 39 23.30 -53.07 46.20
C GLU A 39 22.13 -52.23 46.76
N GLU A 40 22.16 -51.89 48.05
CA GLU A 40 21.19 -50.98 48.67
C GLU A 40 21.31 -49.56 48.12
N LYS A 41 22.54 -49.04 47.97
CA LYS A 41 22.76 -47.71 47.36
C LYS A 41 22.23 -47.65 45.93
N LYS A 42 22.42 -48.72 45.16
CA LYS A 42 21.93 -48.83 43.78
C LYS A 42 20.40 -48.88 43.75
N HIS A 43 19.75 -49.61 44.65
CA HIS A 43 18.28 -49.64 44.76
C HIS A 43 17.68 -48.25 45.08
N ILE A 44 18.27 -47.54 46.05
CA ILE A 44 17.86 -46.19 46.42
C ILE A 44 18.07 -45.21 45.25
N TRP A 45 19.21 -45.31 44.54
CA TRP A 45 19.51 -44.45 43.39
C TRP A 45 18.50 -44.64 42.24
N TRP A 46 18.11 -45.88 41.94
CA TRP A 46 17.06 -46.15 40.94
C TRP A 46 15.69 -45.61 41.37
N SER A 47 15.37 -45.67 42.66
CA SER A 47 14.12 -45.14 43.21
C SER A 47 14.07 -43.61 43.11
N VAL A 48 15.17 -42.91 43.43
CA VAL A 48 15.31 -41.45 43.29
C VAL A 48 15.17 -41.00 41.84
N ILE A 49 15.80 -41.72 40.90
CA ILE A 49 15.69 -41.41 39.46
C ILE A 49 14.26 -41.62 38.95
N GLY A 50 13.57 -42.66 39.42
CA GLY A 50 12.17 -42.93 39.09
C GLY A 50 11.24 -41.78 39.48
N GLU A 51 11.34 -41.28 40.71
CA GLU A 51 10.55 -40.12 41.18
C GLU A 51 10.91 -38.82 40.45
N CYS A 52 12.20 -38.58 40.19
CA CYS A 52 12.65 -37.40 39.44
C CYS A 52 12.10 -37.39 38.01
N PHE A 53 12.05 -38.56 37.35
CA PHE A 53 11.49 -38.70 36.01
C PHE A 53 9.98 -38.42 35.97
N ILE A 54 9.24 -38.83 37.00
CA ILE A 54 7.80 -38.54 37.15
C ILE A 54 7.58 -37.03 37.36
N ASN A 55 8.38 -36.40 38.21
CA ASN A 55 8.28 -34.96 38.48
C ASN A 55 8.63 -34.12 37.25
N ILE A 56 9.68 -34.48 36.51
CA ILE A 56 10.06 -33.85 35.24
C ILE A 56 8.94 -34.01 34.20
N LYS A 57 8.31 -35.18 34.09
CA LYS A 57 7.19 -35.40 33.18
C LYS A 57 5.97 -34.55 33.53
N HIS A 58 5.70 -34.34 34.82
CA HIS A 58 4.63 -33.46 35.29
C HIS A 58 4.92 -31.99 34.98
N ILE A 59 6.16 -31.53 35.18
CA ILE A 59 6.60 -30.16 34.86
C ILE A 59 6.55 -29.90 33.35
N ILE A 60 6.98 -30.85 32.53
CA ILE A 60 6.89 -30.75 31.06
C ILE A 60 5.43 -30.68 30.61
N HIS A 61 4.53 -31.48 31.21
CA HIS A 61 3.12 -31.47 30.89
C HIS A 61 2.43 -30.15 31.28
N GLU A 62 2.77 -29.59 32.44
CA GLU A 62 2.33 -28.25 32.89
C GLU A 62 2.80 -27.14 31.93
N LEU A 63 4.09 -27.13 31.57
CA LEU A 63 4.65 -26.17 30.60
C LEU A 63 3.99 -26.29 29.22
N LEU A 64 3.74 -27.51 28.76
CA LEU A 64 3.09 -27.75 27.47
C LEU A 64 1.61 -27.35 27.51
N PHE A 65 0.92 -27.55 28.63
CA PHE A 65 -0.46 -27.12 28.86
C PHE A 65 -0.58 -25.60 28.90
N VAL A 66 0.33 -24.89 29.58
CA VAL A 66 0.41 -23.43 29.59
C VAL A 66 0.67 -22.90 28.18
N PHE A 67 1.60 -23.51 27.43
CA PHE A 67 1.87 -23.11 26.06
C PHE A 67 0.67 -23.33 25.12
N LEU A 68 0.00 -24.49 25.21
CA LEU A 68 -1.20 -24.78 24.42
C LEU A 68 -2.36 -23.83 24.77
N THR A 69 -2.52 -23.52 26.05
CA THR A 69 -3.58 -22.63 26.55
C THR A 69 -3.31 -21.18 26.15
N CYS A 70 -2.06 -20.73 26.23
CA CYS A 70 -1.64 -19.41 25.74
C CYS A 70 -1.84 -19.29 24.22
N HIS A 71 -1.45 -20.31 23.44
CA HIS A 71 -1.69 -20.33 21.98
C HIS A 71 -3.19 -20.33 21.64
N LYS A 72 -4.02 -21.08 22.38
CA LYS A 72 -5.48 -21.06 22.23
C LYS A 72 -6.06 -19.69 22.58
N LEU A 73 -5.62 -19.06 23.65
CA LEU A 73 -6.07 -17.72 24.04
C LEU A 73 -5.68 -16.68 22.99
N LEU A 74 -4.43 -16.71 22.51
CA LEU A 74 -3.95 -15.82 21.44
C LEU A 74 -4.77 -16.02 20.15
N SER A 75 -5.02 -17.27 19.76
CA SER A 75 -5.82 -17.61 18.57
C SER A 75 -7.29 -17.16 18.71
N GLN A 76 -7.91 -17.36 19.88
CA GLN A 76 -9.27 -16.91 20.15
C GLN A 76 -9.38 -15.38 20.16
N THR A 77 -8.39 -14.68 20.72
CA THR A 77 -8.32 -13.22 20.71
C THR A 77 -8.15 -12.70 19.29
N PHE A 78 -7.30 -13.34 18.48
CA PHE A 78 -7.11 -12.99 17.07
C PHE A 78 -8.37 -13.25 16.23
N ARG A 79 -9.10 -14.35 16.49
CA ARG A 79 -10.39 -14.64 15.85
C ARG A 79 -11.46 -13.64 16.26
N ARG A 80 -11.61 -13.32 17.55
CA ARG A 80 -12.56 -12.30 18.05
C ARG A 80 -12.25 -10.92 17.47
N CYS A 81 -10.97 -10.54 17.44
CA CYS A 81 -10.52 -9.31 16.78
C CYS A 81 -10.86 -9.34 15.29
N GLY A 82 -10.62 -10.46 14.60
CA GLY A 82 -11.01 -10.66 13.20
C GLY A 82 -12.51 -10.49 12.96
N TYR A 83 -13.38 -11.06 13.80
CA TYR A 83 -14.83 -10.88 13.71
C TYR A 83 -15.25 -9.43 14.02
N SER A 84 -14.64 -8.80 15.03
CA SER A 84 -14.91 -7.40 15.37
C SER A 84 -14.47 -6.45 14.25
N ILE A 85 -13.31 -6.70 13.62
CA ILE A 85 -12.84 -5.95 12.44
C ILE A 85 -13.75 -6.20 11.24
N ASN A 86 -14.23 -7.42 11.02
CA ASN A 86 -15.17 -7.70 9.92
C ASN A 86 -16.54 -7.05 10.16
N SER A 87 -17.02 -7.05 11.40
CA SER A 87 -18.25 -6.37 11.80
C SER A 87 -18.10 -4.84 11.71
N ALA A 88 -16.98 -4.29 12.16
CA ALA A 88 -16.59 -2.89 11.96
C ALA A 88 -16.51 -2.54 10.46
N ARG A 89 -15.99 -3.45 9.63
CA ARG A 89 -15.90 -3.29 8.17
C ARG A 89 -17.27 -3.35 7.49
N GLN A 90 -18.22 -4.13 8.02
CA GLN A 90 -19.62 -4.17 7.61
C GLN A 90 -20.41 -2.94 8.10
N THR A 91 -20.04 -2.34 9.23
CA THR A 91 -20.61 -1.05 9.67
C THR A 91 -19.94 0.14 8.96
N LEU A 92 -18.69 0.02 8.52
CA LEU A 92 -17.96 0.94 7.63
C LEU A 92 -18.35 0.77 6.14
N GLU A 93 -19.55 0.29 5.86
CA GLU A 93 -20.20 0.35 4.55
C GLU A 93 -20.59 1.77 4.13
N LEU A 94 -19.91 2.77 4.67
CA LEU A 94 -19.94 4.15 4.19
C LEU A 94 -19.86 4.16 2.66
N TRP A 95 -20.94 4.70 2.07
CA TRP A 95 -21.10 4.98 0.65
C TRP A 95 -21.17 3.79 -0.31
N GLN A 96 -21.42 2.56 0.14
CA GLN A 96 -21.64 1.43 -0.78
C GLN A 96 -22.80 1.68 -1.74
N GLY A 97 -23.96 2.15 -1.24
CA GLY A 97 -25.12 2.48 -2.07
C GLY A 97 -24.81 3.57 -3.11
N ILE A 98 -24.11 4.63 -2.69
CA ILE A 98 -23.69 5.73 -3.56
C ILE A 98 -22.72 5.23 -4.65
N MET A 99 -21.74 4.41 -4.28
CA MET A 99 -20.81 3.83 -5.27
C MET A 99 -21.53 2.92 -6.26
N LYS A 100 -22.53 2.15 -5.83
CA LYS A 100 -23.36 1.33 -6.72
C LYS A 100 -24.15 2.19 -7.70
N GLU A 101 -24.72 3.30 -7.23
CA GLU A 101 -25.42 4.27 -8.07
C GLU A 101 -24.49 4.94 -9.09
N ILE A 102 -23.32 5.42 -8.64
CA ILE A 102 -22.31 6.04 -9.51
C ILE A 102 -21.81 5.02 -10.55
N GLY A 103 -21.54 3.79 -10.13
CA GLY A 103 -21.13 2.71 -11.03
C GLY A 103 -22.20 2.38 -12.08
N GLY A 104 -23.48 2.44 -11.70
CA GLY A 104 -24.60 2.26 -12.62
C GLY A 104 -24.78 3.41 -13.62
N LYS A 105 -24.59 4.66 -13.19
CA LYS A 105 -24.81 5.87 -14.02
C LYS A 105 -23.59 6.27 -14.87
N PHE A 106 -22.39 6.24 -14.29
CA PHE A 106 -21.15 6.76 -14.88
C PHE A 106 -20.17 5.66 -15.32
N GLY A 107 -20.46 4.40 -14.97
CA GLY A 107 -19.68 3.24 -15.38
C GLY A 107 -18.54 2.86 -14.43
N THR A 108 -17.87 1.76 -14.78
CA THR A 108 -16.87 1.11 -13.91
C THR A 108 -15.57 1.90 -13.76
N SER A 109 -15.21 2.76 -14.72
CA SER A 109 -13.98 3.57 -14.67
C SER A 109 -14.04 4.65 -13.60
N VAL A 110 -15.17 5.36 -13.52
CA VAL A 110 -15.42 6.37 -12.48
C VAL A 110 -15.58 5.70 -11.12
N LEU A 111 -16.23 4.52 -11.07
CA LEU A 111 -16.29 3.72 -9.83
C LEU A 111 -14.90 3.36 -9.30
N SER A 112 -13.95 3.00 -10.16
CA SER A 112 -12.58 2.68 -9.74
C SER A 112 -11.89 3.84 -9.00
N TYR A 113 -12.20 5.10 -9.33
CA TYR A 113 -11.71 6.27 -8.58
C TYR A 113 -12.21 6.27 -7.13
N PHE A 114 -13.52 6.12 -6.92
CA PHE A 114 -14.08 6.13 -5.56
C PHE A 114 -13.67 4.92 -4.73
N VAL A 115 -13.52 3.76 -5.38
CA VAL A 115 -12.98 2.56 -4.72
C VAL A 115 -11.54 2.81 -4.27
N PHE A 116 -10.71 3.45 -5.12
CA PHE A 116 -9.34 3.82 -4.77
C PHE A 116 -9.28 4.87 -3.65
N LEU A 117 -10.13 5.90 -3.70
CA LEU A 117 -10.26 6.92 -2.67
C LEU A 117 -10.70 6.33 -1.32
N LYS A 118 -11.70 5.44 -1.32
CA LYS A 118 -12.13 4.72 -0.10
C LYS A 118 -11.00 3.85 0.45
N TRP A 119 -10.26 3.16 -0.42
CA TRP A 119 -9.11 2.36 0.00
C TRP A 119 -8.03 3.23 0.65
N LEU A 120 -7.70 4.40 0.08
CA LEU A 120 -6.77 5.35 0.69
C LEU A 120 -7.28 5.92 2.02
N LEU A 121 -8.57 6.22 2.14
CA LEU A 121 -9.17 6.64 3.41
C LEU A 121 -8.98 5.58 4.49
N MET A 122 -9.31 4.31 4.19
CA MET A 122 -9.12 3.20 5.13
C MET A 122 -7.65 2.99 5.48
N PHE A 123 -6.75 3.17 4.51
CA PHE A 123 -5.31 3.10 4.71
C PHE A 123 -4.81 4.18 5.69
N ASN A 124 -5.31 5.43 5.57
CA ASN A 124 -4.95 6.51 6.49
C ASN A 124 -5.59 6.35 7.87
N ILE A 125 -6.79 5.76 7.98
CA ILE A 125 -7.38 5.37 9.27
C ILE A 125 -6.50 4.33 9.96
N PHE A 126 -6.08 3.30 9.24
CA PHE A 126 -5.13 2.31 9.78
C PHE A 126 -3.82 2.97 10.22
N SER A 127 -3.28 3.88 9.39
CA SER A 127 -2.10 4.66 9.71
C SER A 127 -2.26 5.47 10.99
N PHE A 128 -3.38 6.18 11.13
CA PHE A 128 -3.67 6.96 12.32
C PHE A 128 -3.78 6.06 13.55
N LEU A 129 -4.46 4.92 13.46
CA LEU A 129 -4.58 3.98 14.59
C LEU A 129 -3.22 3.45 15.04
N VAL A 130 -2.34 3.04 14.12
CA VAL A 130 -0.99 2.57 14.49
C VAL A 130 -0.21 3.69 15.17
N ASN A 131 -0.18 4.89 14.59
CA ASN A 131 0.57 6.00 15.19
C ASN A 131 -0.05 6.43 16.52
N PHE A 132 -1.36 6.64 16.59
CA PHE A 132 -2.05 7.04 17.81
C PHE A 132 -1.85 6.03 18.94
N CYS A 133 -1.98 4.72 18.67
CA CYS A 133 -1.83 3.69 19.69
C CYS A 133 -0.41 3.55 20.24
N PHE A 134 0.62 3.66 19.38
CA PHE A 134 2.01 3.43 19.80
C PHE A 134 2.76 4.72 20.16
N ILE A 135 2.30 5.88 19.70
CA ILE A 135 2.90 7.19 19.99
C ILE A 135 2.06 7.98 20.99
N THR A 136 0.78 8.22 20.69
CA THR A 136 -0.06 9.16 21.45
C THR A 136 -0.64 8.56 22.74
N ILE A 137 -0.96 7.28 22.78
CA ILE A 137 -1.47 6.65 24.02
C ILE A 137 -0.38 6.57 25.10
N PRO A 138 0.85 6.08 24.84
CA PRO A 138 1.90 6.06 25.86
C PRO A 138 2.23 7.47 26.37
N MET A 139 2.19 8.47 25.48
CA MET A 139 2.22 9.89 25.79
C MET A 139 1.22 10.27 26.90
N LEU A 140 -0.06 9.93 26.72
CA LEU A 140 -1.14 10.35 27.63
C LEU A 140 -1.11 9.60 28.96
N VAL A 141 -0.47 8.43 28.99
CA VAL A 141 -0.43 7.55 30.17
C VAL A 141 0.82 7.77 31.00
N TYR A 142 1.97 8.05 30.36
CA TYR A 142 3.24 8.35 31.03
C TYR A 142 3.50 9.85 30.94
N ASP A 143 3.25 10.57 32.03
CA ASP A 143 3.51 12.01 32.16
C ASP A 143 4.99 12.22 32.61
N PRO A 144 5.94 12.59 31.72
CA PRO A 144 7.31 12.82 32.14
C PRO A 144 7.43 14.32 32.43
N SER A 145 6.97 14.79 33.60
CA SER A 145 7.40 16.10 34.08
C SER A 145 8.83 15.97 34.58
N PRO A 146 9.80 16.65 33.94
CA PRO A 146 10.21 17.92 34.51
C PRO A 146 10.48 18.96 33.42
N ASN A 147 10.04 20.20 33.65
CA ASN A 147 10.43 21.43 32.92
C ASN A 147 9.46 21.98 31.84
N THR A 148 8.15 21.73 31.92
CA THR A 148 7.18 22.59 31.23
C THR A 148 6.97 23.90 32.00
N PRO A 149 7.17 25.08 31.39
CA PRO A 149 6.87 26.36 32.05
C PRO A 149 5.36 26.47 32.33
N LEU A 150 5.00 26.95 33.54
CA LEU A 150 3.62 27.02 34.06
C LEU A 150 2.58 27.75 33.19
N ASN A 151 3.01 28.47 32.14
CA ASN A 151 2.16 29.26 31.25
C ASN A 151 1.66 28.51 30.00
N VAL A 152 2.01 27.24 29.80
CA VAL A 152 1.63 26.47 28.60
C VAL A 152 0.65 25.36 28.97
N SER A 153 -0.64 25.56 28.70
CA SER A 153 -1.71 24.59 28.98
C SER A 153 -2.22 23.93 27.71
N PHE A 154 -2.51 22.63 27.77
CA PHE A 154 -3.03 21.86 26.65
C PHE A 154 -4.48 22.27 26.32
N ARG A 155 -4.64 23.07 25.25
CA ARG A 155 -5.97 23.51 24.73
C ARG A 155 -6.48 22.67 23.55
N GLY A 156 -5.80 21.58 23.18
CA GLY A 156 -6.18 20.70 22.07
C GLY A 156 -5.93 21.27 20.66
N LEU A 157 -5.92 22.60 20.49
CA LEU A 157 -5.57 23.25 19.21
C LEU A 157 -4.13 22.94 18.75
N GLU A 158 -3.25 22.67 19.71
CA GLU A 158 -1.86 22.28 19.46
C GLU A 158 -1.73 20.88 18.83
N LEU A 159 -2.72 19.99 19.03
CA LEU A 159 -2.85 18.71 18.32
C LEU A 159 -3.08 18.91 16.81
N LEU A 160 -3.63 20.06 16.42
CA LEU A 160 -3.83 20.43 15.03
C LEU A 160 -2.67 21.27 14.47
N THR A 161 -2.06 22.16 15.27
CA THR A 161 -1.02 23.07 14.78
C THR A 161 0.41 22.52 14.91
N GLY A 162 0.62 21.50 15.73
CA GLY A 162 1.94 20.88 15.94
C GLY A 162 2.98 21.81 16.58
N ALA A 163 2.55 22.88 17.26
CA ALA A 163 3.41 23.88 17.89
C ALA A 163 2.91 24.21 19.31
N GLY A 164 3.81 24.53 20.25
CA GLY A 164 3.48 24.88 21.64
C GLY A 164 3.99 23.87 22.67
N TYR A 165 3.10 23.28 23.46
CA TYR A 165 3.33 22.25 24.50
C TYR A 165 4.25 21.12 24.01
N PHE A 166 4.10 20.71 22.74
CA PHE A 166 4.93 19.68 22.10
C PHE A 166 6.41 20.06 21.90
N HIS A 167 6.78 21.33 22.03
CA HIS A 167 8.18 21.78 21.97
C HIS A 167 8.98 21.33 23.21
N TYR A 168 8.31 21.28 24.38
CA TYR A 168 8.95 21.10 25.69
C TYR A 168 8.77 19.71 26.28
N THR A 169 7.74 18.97 25.88
CA THR A 169 7.59 17.58 26.31
C THR A 169 8.63 16.68 25.65
N THR A 170 9.39 15.94 26.47
CA THR A 170 10.21 14.77 26.14
C THR A 170 9.34 13.59 25.69
N MET A 171 8.35 13.86 24.84
CA MET A 171 7.36 12.87 24.46
C MET A 171 7.83 12.00 23.31
N TYR A 172 9.06 11.50 23.41
CA TYR A 172 9.55 10.34 22.68
C TYR A 172 10.77 9.82 23.43
N TYR A 173 10.68 8.69 24.12
CA TYR A 173 11.83 7.81 24.18
C TYR A 173 12.19 7.54 22.72
N GLY A 174 13.24 8.18 22.18
CA GLY A 174 13.52 8.22 20.73
C GLY A 174 13.47 6.84 20.06
N LEU A 175 13.76 5.78 20.84
CA LEU A 175 13.59 4.38 20.46
C LEU A 175 12.18 4.01 20.04
N ALA A 176 11.18 4.23 20.89
CA ALA A 176 9.80 3.83 20.62
C ALA A 176 9.26 4.53 19.38
N TYR A 177 9.64 5.79 19.18
CA TYR A 177 9.30 6.56 17.99
C TYR A 177 9.91 5.95 16.72
N PHE A 178 11.23 5.74 16.72
CA PHE A 178 11.97 5.19 15.59
C PHE A 178 11.44 3.80 15.20
N PHE A 179 11.26 2.90 16.17
CA PHE A 179 10.72 1.57 15.93
C PHE A 179 9.27 1.61 15.43
N THR A 180 8.42 2.48 16.00
CA THR A 180 7.02 2.60 15.55
C THR A 180 6.94 3.03 14.10
N ILE A 181 7.72 4.05 13.70
CA ILE A 181 7.74 4.52 12.31
C ILE A 181 8.34 3.46 11.38
N ALA A 182 9.44 2.81 11.78
CA ALA A 182 10.05 1.76 10.97
C ALA A 182 9.08 0.59 10.73
N VAL A 183 8.45 0.08 11.79
CA VAL A 183 7.43 -0.98 11.72
C VAL A 183 6.23 -0.52 10.88
N TYR A 184 5.75 0.71 11.08
CA TYR A 184 4.68 1.28 10.29
C TYR A 184 5.02 1.31 8.79
N MET A 185 6.22 1.78 8.42
CA MET A 185 6.64 1.83 7.01
C MET A 185 6.73 0.42 6.41
N VAL A 186 7.24 -0.56 7.16
CA VAL A 186 7.25 -1.97 6.71
C VAL A 186 5.84 -2.51 6.50
N LEU A 187 4.93 -2.29 7.46
CA LEU A 187 3.53 -2.69 7.35
C LEU A 187 2.85 -2.03 6.14
N CYS A 188 3.12 -0.74 5.88
CA CYS A 188 2.64 -0.04 4.69
C CYS A 188 3.14 -0.69 3.40
N GLY A 189 4.43 -1.01 3.33
CA GLY A 189 5.02 -1.72 2.19
C GLY A 189 4.34 -3.07 1.95
N LEU A 190 4.13 -3.87 2.99
CA LEU A 190 3.45 -5.17 2.89
C LEU A 190 2.00 -5.05 2.39
N VAL A 191 1.23 -4.09 2.94
CA VAL A 191 -0.16 -3.83 2.53
C VAL A 191 -0.22 -3.40 1.06
N LEU A 192 0.71 -2.56 0.61
CA LEU A 192 0.80 -2.11 -0.78
C LEU A 192 1.19 -3.24 -1.73
N ILE A 193 2.20 -4.03 -1.40
CA ILE A 193 2.63 -5.19 -2.19
C ILE A 193 1.47 -6.19 -2.33
N PHE A 194 0.79 -6.50 -1.23
CA PHE A 194 -0.37 -7.39 -1.26
C PHE A 194 -1.50 -6.82 -2.13
N SER A 195 -1.82 -5.54 -1.98
CA SER A 195 -2.85 -4.85 -2.77
C SER A 195 -2.52 -4.83 -4.25
N MET A 196 -1.25 -4.58 -4.59
CA MET A 196 -0.73 -4.64 -5.96
C MET A 196 -0.86 -6.06 -6.52
N ALA A 197 -0.33 -7.08 -5.82
CA ALA A 197 -0.39 -8.47 -6.26
C ALA A 197 -1.84 -8.95 -6.47
N SER A 198 -2.75 -8.56 -5.57
CA SER A 198 -4.18 -8.85 -5.68
C SER A 198 -4.81 -8.16 -6.90
N SER A 199 -4.52 -6.87 -7.12
CA SER A 199 -5.00 -6.11 -8.29
C SER A 199 -4.48 -6.68 -9.61
N PHE A 200 -3.20 -7.05 -9.67
CA PHE A 200 -2.61 -7.71 -10.83
C PHE A 200 -3.28 -9.06 -11.10
N LYS A 201 -3.49 -9.90 -10.07
CA LYS A 201 -4.18 -11.20 -10.21
C LYS A 201 -5.58 -11.04 -10.80
N ARG A 202 -6.36 -10.07 -10.32
CA ARG A 202 -7.76 -9.92 -10.74
C ARG A 202 -7.92 -9.24 -12.11
N ASN A 203 -7.06 -8.28 -12.43
CA ASN A 203 -7.26 -7.41 -13.60
C ASN A 203 -6.42 -7.80 -14.83
N TYR A 204 -5.33 -8.55 -14.68
CA TYR A 204 -4.50 -8.98 -15.81
C TYR A 204 -5.22 -10.03 -16.70
N VAL A 205 -6.09 -10.85 -16.11
CA VAL A 205 -6.85 -11.90 -16.82
C VAL A 205 -7.78 -11.32 -17.89
N LEU A 206 -8.25 -10.07 -17.74
CA LEU A 206 -9.08 -9.40 -18.75
C LEU A 206 -8.28 -8.70 -19.85
N ALA A 207 -6.95 -8.58 -19.73
CA ALA A 207 -6.16 -7.59 -20.46
C ALA A 207 -5.71 -8.00 -21.86
N ASP A 208 -5.94 -9.24 -22.30
CA ASP A 208 -5.30 -9.72 -23.52
C ASP A 208 -5.76 -8.99 -24.79
N PRO A 209 -4.82 -8.45 -25.60
CA PRO A 209 -5.10 -7.65 -26.81
C PRO A 209 -5.18 -8.48 -28.10
N VAL A 210 -5.00 -9.81 -28.04
CA VAL A 210 -4.95 -10.67 -29.22
C VAL A 210 -6.28 -11.39 -29.41
N SER A 211 -7.27 -10.65 -29.89
CA SER A 211 -8.25 -11.25 -30.78
C SER A 211 -8.04 -10.62 -32.14
N ASN A 212 -7.87 -11.48 -33.14
CA ASN A 212 -7.99 -11.11 -34.55
C ASN A 212 -9.21 -10.18 -34.70
N SER A 213 -9.09 -9.11 -35.51
CA SER A 213 -10.17 -8.13 -35.72
C SER A 213 -11.51 -8.80 -36.08
N ALA A 214 -11.45 -9.94 -36.79
CA ALA A 214 -12.59 -10.79 -37.11
C ALA A 214 -13.24 -11.48 -35.90
N TRP A 215 -12.46 -12.03 -34.96
CA TRP A 215 -12.99 -12.64 -33.74
C TRP A 215 -13.63 -11.61 -32.82
N GLN A 216 -13.06 -10.41 -32.75
CA GLN A 216 -13.61 -9.31 -31.97
C GLN A 216 -14.95 -8.83 -32.52
N LEU A 217 -15.14 -8.86 -33.84
CA LEU A 217 -16.41 -8.58 -34.51
C LEU A 217 -17.43 -9.70 -34.25
N LEU A 218 -17.03 -10.97 -34.43
CA LEU A 218 -17.89 -12.13 -34.21
C LEU A 218 -18.39 -12.23 -32.77
N CYS A 219 -17.52 -12.08 -31.77
CA CYS A 219 -17.90 -12.12 -30.35
C CYS A 219 -18.50 -10.79 -29.84
N SER A 220 -18.64 -9.78 -30.70
CA SER A 220 -19.33 -8.54 -30.34
C SER A 220 -20.84 -8.62 -30.52
N TRP A 221 -21.34 -9.62 -31.25
CA TRP A 221 -22.76 -9.91 -31.34
C TRP A 221 -23.26 -10.51 -30.02
N ASP A 222 -24.16 -9.77 -29.39
CA ASP A 222 -24.71 -10.07 -28.07
C ASP A 222 -26.20 -9.68 -28.10
N PHE A 223 -27.04 -10.69 -28.28
CA PHE A 223 -28.50 -10.53 -28.43
C PHE A 223 -29.18 -10.15 -27.11
N SER A 224 -28.47 -10.24 -25.98
CA SER A 224 -28.98 -9.83 -24.67
C SER A 224 -29.01 -8.31 -24.49
N ILE A 225 -28.35 -7.54 -25.38
CA ILE A 225 -28.40 -6.09 -25.35
C ILE A 225 -29.61 -5.60 -26.14
N THR A 226 -30.71 -5.37 -25.43
CA THR A 226 -31.95 -4.80 -26.00
C THR A 226 -31.94 -3.27 -26.05
N ASN A 227 -31.05 -2.61 -25.30
CA ASN A 227 -31.01 -1.16 -25.22
C ASN A 227 -30.28 -0.54 -26.42
N GLU A 228 -31.00 0.21 -27.24
CA GLU A 228 -30.50 0.84 -28.47
C GLU A 228 -29.29 1.76 -28.23
N ARG A 229 -29.23 2.44 -27.07
CA ARG A 229 -28.09 3.31 -26.71
C ARG A 229 -26.83 2.49 -26.46
N ALA A 230 -26.97 1.33 -25.83
CA ALA A 230 -25.86 0.42 -25.57
C ALA A 230 -25.34 -0.22 -26.87
N VAL A 231 -26.25 -0.54 -27.81
CA VAL A 231 -25.90 -1.02 -29.15
C VAL A 231 -25.12 0.04 -29.93
N ARG A 232 -25.61 1.30 -29.96
CA ARG A 232 -24.91 2.41 -30.61
C ARG A 232 -23.53 2.66 -30.01
N LEU A 233 -23.40 2.63 -28.68
CA LEU A 233 -22.13 2.79 -27.98
C LEU A 233 -21.13 1.68 -28.36
N ARG A 234 -21.56 0.42 -28.33
CA ARG A 234 -20.71 -0.74 -28.64
C ARG A 234 -20.27 -0.74 -30.11
N LYS A 235 -21.17 -0.38 -31.04
CA LYS A 235 -20.88 -0.22 -32.47
C LYS A 235 -19.80 0.85 -32.71
N ASN A 236 -19.94 2.02 -32.09
CA ASN A 236 -18.99 3.12 -32.24
C ASN A 236 -17.59 2.74 -31.70
N ASN A 237 -17.53 2.13 -30.51
CA ASN A 237 -16.27 1.65 -29.94
C ASN A 237 -15.57 0.60 -30.83
N LEU A 238 -16.36 -0.29 -31.46
CA LEU A 238 -15.81 -1.31 -32.34
C LEU A 238 -15.28 -0.71 -33.66
N ARG A 239 -16.04 0.22 -34.25
CA ARG A 239 -15.65 0.95 -35.47
C ARG A 239 -14.34 1.69 -35.27
N GLU A 240 -14.20 2.42 -34.16
CA GLU A 240 -12.97 3.17 -33.84
C GLU A 240 -11.75 2.26 -33.66
N SER A 241 -11.89 1.15 -32.93
CA SER A 241 -10.81 0.17 -32.74
C SER A 241 -10.35 -0.47 -34.04
N LEU A 242 -11.27 -0.73 -34.98
CA LEU A 242 -10.95 -1.31 -36.28
C LEU A 242 -10.32 -0.29 -37.23
N SER A 243 -10.84 0.94 -37.26
CA SER A 243 -10.26 2.02 -38.06
C SER A 243 -8.84 2.37 -37.60
N GLU A 244 -8.59 2.38 -36.29
CA GLU A 244 -7.25 2.61 -35.73
C GLU A 244 -6.23 1.56 -36.24
N LYS A 245 -6.62 0.29 -36.23
CA LYS A 245 -5.77 -0.82 -36.71
C LYS A 245 -5.53 -0.76 -38.22
N ALA A 246 -6.54 -0.36 -39.00
CA ALA A 246 -6.41 -0.19 -40.44
C ALA A 246 -5.49 0.99 -40.79
N GLN A 247 -5.69 2.15 -40.15
CA GLN A 247 -4.91 3.36 -40.39
C GLN A 247 -3.43 3.16 -40.09
N LYS A 248 -3.10 2.42 -39.01
CA LYS A 248 -1.71 2.14 -38.62
C LYS A 248 -0.95 1.32 -39.67
N LYS A 249 -1.64 0.45 -40.42
CA LYS A 249 -1.04 -0.32 -41.51
C LYS A 249 -0.78 0.51 -42.77
N LEU A 250 -1.52 1.60 -42.96
CA LEU A 250 -1.45 2.43 -44.17
C LEU A 250 -0.41 3.56 -44.09
N LEU A 251 0.18 3.83 -42.91
CA LEU A 251 1.06 4.99 -42.70
C LEU A 251 2.46 4.84 -43.34
N THR A 252 2.87 5.86 -44.10
CA THR A 252 4.14 5.93 -44.82
C THR A 252 5.33 6.24 -43.89
N VAL A 253 6.57 5.85 -44.25
CA VAL A 253 7.78 6.05 -43.42
C VAL A 253 8.08 7.53 -43.12
N SER A 254 7.86 8.42 -44.10
CA SER A 254 8.03 9.87 -43.93
C SER A 254 7.06 10.46 -42.88
N GLU A 255 5.80 10.02 -42.91
CA GLU A 255 4.79 10.44 -41.93
C GLU A 255 5.14 9.94 -40.54
N ARG A 256 5.66 8.70 -40.42
CA ARG A 256 6.15 8.16 -39.14
C ARG A 256 7.28 8.99 -38.55
N LEU A 257 8.23 9.47 -39.38
CA LEU A 257 9.33 10.31 -38.92
C LEU A 257 8.83 11.67 -38.43
N LYS A 258 7.86 12.27 -39.13
CA LYS A 258 7.19 13.50 -38.70
C LYS A 258 6.45 13.32 -37.37
N HIS A 259 5.69 12.24 -37.21
CA HIS A 259 5.02 11.91 -35.94
C HIS A 259 6.02 11.70 -34.81
N PHE A 260 7.12 10.99 -35.06
CA PHE A 260 8.18 10.80 -34.09
C PHE A 260 8.82 12.13 -33.66
N GLY A 261 9.09 13.05 -34.61
CA GLY A 261 9.60 14.38 -34.31
C GLY A 261 8.66 15.21 -33.44
N VAL A 262 7.36 15.20 -33.73
CA VAL A 262 6.33 15.88 -32.90
C VAL A 262 6.29 15.30 -31.49
N HIS A 263 6.36 13.97 -31.36
CA HIS A 263 6.37 13.31 -30.05
C HIS A 263 7.63 13.69 -29.27
N LEU A 264 8.82 13.60 -29.89
CA LEU A 264 10.08 13.96 -29.25
C LEU A 264 10.08 15.41 -28.78
N GLY A 265 9.62 16.34 -29.61
CA GLY A 265 9.49 17.75 -29.25
C GLY A 265 8.53 18.00 -28.09
N SER A 266 7.36 17.34 -28.09
CA SER A 266 6.40 17.45 -26.98
C SER A 266 6.95 16.89 -25.66
N TRP A 267 7.67 15.77 -25.72
CA TRP A 267 8.33 15.20 -24.55
C TRP A 267 9.44 16.10 -24.01
N LEU A 268 10.33 16.60 -24.88
CA LEU A 268 11.37 17.56 -24.49
C LEU A 268 10.79 18.82 -23.86
N LEU A 269 9.74 19.40 -24.45
CA LEU A 269 9.06 20.56 -23.90
C LEU A 269 8.42 20.25 -22.54
N SER A 270 7.77 19.09 -22.40
CA SER A 270 7.17 18.68 -21.12
C SER A 270 8.21 18.48 -20.02
N THR A 271 9.35 17.86 -20.34
CA THR A 271 10.47 17.69 -19.40
C THR A 271 11.11 19.02 -19.06
N GLY A 272 11.30 19.91 -20.05
CA GLY A 272 11.80 21.26 -19.84
C GLY A 272 10.90 22.10 -18.93
N LEU A 273 9.58 22.03 -19.11
CA LEU A 273 8.61 22.67 -18.22
C LEU A 273 8.69 22.12 -16.79
N ALA A 274 8.82 20.81 -16.62
CA ALA A 274 8.96 20.20 -15.30
C ALA A 274 10.24 20.67 -14.58
N VAL A 275 11.39 20.65 -15.27
CA VAL A 275 12.67 21.14 -14.73
C VAL A 275 12.60 22.66 -14.47
N GLY A 276 11.97 23.43 -15.35
CA GLY A 276 11.73 24.86 -15.16
C GLY A 276 10.89 25.16 -13.91
N CYS A 277 9.85 24.38 -13.65
CA CYS A 277 9.05 24.50 -12.42
C CYS A 277 9.89 24.17 -11.19
N GLY A 278 10.65 23.07 -11.22
CA GLY A 278 11.54 22.68 -10.13
C GLY A 278 12.58 23.75 -9.80
N THR A 279 13.29 24.26 -10.82
CA THR A 279 14.28 25.34 -10.64
C THR A 279 13.65 26.64 -10.15
N SER A 280 12.46 27.01 -10.64
CA SER A 280 11.73 28.19 -10.15
C SER A 280 11.37 28.07 -8.68
N ILE A 281 10.89 26.90 -8.24
CA ILE A 281 10.59 26.64 -6.82
C ILE A 281 11.86 26.67 -5.98
N TYR A 282 12.97 26.12 -6.47
CA TYR A 282 14.25 26.17 -5.76
C TYR A 282 14.69 27.62 -5.47
N TYR A 283 14.65 28.49 -6.48
CA TYR A 283 14.98 29.91 -6.30
C TYR A 283 13.97 30.61 -5.40
N LEU A 284 12.68 30.33 -5.53
CA LEU A 284 11.66 30.89 -4.64
C LEU A 284 11.95 30.54 -3.17
N CYS A 285 12.28 29.29 -2.89
CA CYS A 285 12.63 28.81 -1.55
C CYS A 285 13.92 29.46 -0.99
N LEU A 286 14.84 29.89 -1.85
CA LEU A 286 16.08 30.57 -1.43
C LEU A 286 15.87 32.05 -1.11
N TYR A 287 15.09 32.76 -1.94
CA TYR A 287 14.96 34.22 -1.85
C TYR A 287 13.83 34.67 -0.93
N GLU A 288 12.77 33.89 -0.76
CA GLU A 288 11.65 34.31 0.07
C GLU A 288 11.67 33.72 1.48
N GLU A 289 11.61 34.61 2.47
CA GLU A 289 11.42 34.25 3.87
C GLU A 289 9.93 34.03 4.22
N LYS A 290 9.01 34.36 3.29
CA LYS A 290 7.57 34.21 3.51
C LYS A 290 7.16 32.74 3.46
N THR A 291 6.98 32.17 4.64
CA THR A 291 6.62 30.75 4.85
C THR A 291 5.29 30.28 4.24
N LEU A 292 4.46 31.17 3.67
CA LEU A 292 3.18 30.85 3.03
C LEU A 292 3.20 30.92 1.50
N LEU A 293 4.16 31.61 0.88
CA LEU A 293 4.15 31.76 -0.57
C LEU A 293 4.63 30.49 -1.30
N VAL A 294 5.62 29.80 -0.74
CA VAL A 294 6.10 28.51 -1.27
C VAL A 294 4.97 27.49 -1.44
N PRO A 295 4.17 27.13 -0.40
CA PRO A 295 3.09 26.16 -0.59
C PRO A 295 2.02 26.67 -1.57
N PHE A 296 1.73 27.97 -1.58
CA PHE A 296 0.79 28.55 -2.53
C PHE A 296 1.25 28.37 -3.99
N VAL A 297 2.50 28.72 -4.30
CA VAL A 297 3.06 28.62 -5.67
C VAL A 297 3.17 27.17 -6.10
N VAL A 298 3.59 26.27 -5.21
CA VAL A 298 3.65 24.83 -5.49
C VAL A 298 2.25 24.29 -5.83
N SER A 299 1.24 24.59 -5.01
CA SER A 299 -0.13 24.17 -5.27
C SER A 299 -0.69 24.77 -6.56
N LEU A 300 -0.38 26.03 -6.87
CA LEU A 300 -0.77 26.68 -8.11
C LEU A 300 -0.12 26.00 -9.34
N MET A 301 1.18 25.70 -9.29
CA MET A 301 1.88 24.98 -10.36
C MET A 301 1.30 23.58 -10.56
N ASN A 302 1.02 22.86 -9.47
CA ASN A 302 0.37 21.54 -9.50
C ASN A 302 -1.04 21.57 -10.10
N LEU A 303 -1.74 22.71 -10.07
CA LEU A 303 -3.04 22.88 -10.72
C LEU A 303 -2.90 23.30 -12.19
N VAL A 304 -2.02 24.26 -12.48
CA VAL A 304 -1.94 24.95 -13.79
C VAL A 304 -1.16 24.15 -14.84
N VAL A 305 0.00 23.57 -14.48
CA VAL A 305 0.87 22.89 -15.45
C VAL A 305 0.20 21.63 -16.06
N PRO A 306 -0.55 20.80 -15.30
CA PRO A 306 -1.33 19.71 -15.88
C PRO A 306 -2.37 20.15 -16.92
N LEU A 307 -2.91 21.38 -16.81
CA LEU A 307 -3.83 21.95 -17.81
C LEU A 307 -3.07 22.25 -19.12
N PHE A 308 -1.86 22.80 -19.02
CA PHE A 308 -0.98 22.96 -20.19
C PHE A 308 -0.63 21.62 -20.84
N TYR A 309 -0.33 20.58 -20.07
CA TYR A 309 -0.10 19.24 -20.63
C TYR A 309 -1.31 18.67 -21.35
N SER A 310 -2.54 18.99 -20.93
CA SER A 310 -3.72 18.59 -21.70
C SER A 310 -3.86 19.31 -23.06
N LEU A 311 -3.22 20.47 -23.27
CA LEU A 311 -3.20 21.12 -24.58
C LEU A 311 -2.34 20.35 -25.59
N PHE A 312 -1.32 19.62 -25.14
CA PHE A 312 -0.50 18.77 -26.02
C PHE A 312 -1.31 17.67 -26.70
N ASN A 313 -2.44 17.26 -26.13
CA ASN A 313 -3.35 16.31 -26.78
C ASN A 313 -3.91 16.82 -28.12
N LYS A 314 -3.91 18.13 -28.37
CA LYS A 314 -4.33 18.71 -29.66
C LYS A 314 -3.26 18.58 -30.74
N PHE A 315 -1.99 18.57 -30.35
CA PHE A 315 -0.85 18.51 -31.27
C PHE A 315 -0.32 17.09 -31.45
N GLU A 316 -0.38 16.27 -30.39
CA GLU A 316 0.18 14.94 -30.34
C GLU A 316 -0.91 13.88 -30.58
N HIS A 317 -1.19 13.63 -31.86
CA HIS A 317 -2.18 12.63 -32.23
C HIS A 317 -1.60 11.22 -32.14
N TYR A 318 -1.81 10.56 -31.00
CA TYR A 318 -1.44 9.16 -30.84
C TYR A 318 -2.39 8.26 -31.62
N SER A 319 -1.84 7.21 -32.24
CA SER A 319 -2.69 6.20 -32.91
C SER A 319 -3.67 5.57 -31.91
N SER A 320 -3.20 5.30 -30.67
CA SER A 320 -4.02 4.69 -29.63
C SER A 320 -4.30 5.65 -28.48
N GLN A 321 -5.58 5.86 -28.19
CA GLN A 321 -6.03 6.72 -27.09
C GLN A 321 -5.53 6.25 -25.71
N ARG A 322 -5.23 4.96 -25.54
CA ARG A 322 -4.60 4.44 -24.31
C ARG A 322 -3.19 4.98 -24.11
N ILE A 323 -2.40 5.00 -25.19
CA ILE A 323 -1.02 5.51 -25.15
C ILE A 323 -1.05 7.01 -24.86
N GLN A 324 -2.02 7.74 -25.41
CA GLN A 324 -2.24 9.15 -25.10
C GLN A 324 -2.50 9.40 -23.60
N ILE A 325 -3.43 8.65 -23.00
CA ILE A 325 -3.72 8.76 -21.56
C ILE A 325 -2.47 8.40 -20.73
N TYR A 326 -1.73 7.35 -21.11
CA TYR A 326 -0.50 6.98 -20.39
C TYR A 326 0.61 8.01 -20.53
N ALA A 327 0.81 8.59 -21.71
CA ALA A 327 1.79 9.66 -21.90
C ALA A 327 1.45 10.88 -21.03
N LEU A 328 0.17 11.27 -20.97
CA LEU A 328 -0.29 12.35 -20.09
C LEU A 328 -0.05 12.00 -18.61
N VAL A 329 -0.37 10.79 -18.18
CA VAL A 329 -0.13 10.32 -16.80
C VAL A 329 1.35 10.40 -16.46
N VAL A 330 2.23 9.87 -17.32
CA VAL A 330 3.68 9.85 -17.08
C VAL A 330 4.25 11.27 -16.99
N ARG A 331 3.85 12.19 -17.87
CA ARG A 331 4.29 13.60 -17.79
C ARG A 331 3.87 14.29 -16.48
N ASN A 332 2.64 14.03 -16.03
CA ASN A 332 2.14 14.55 -14.76
C ASN A 332 2.88 13.96 -13.56
N VAL A 333 3.19 12.66 -13.59
CA VAL A 333 4.00 12.01 -12.54
C VAL A 333 5.41 12.62 -12.51
N PHE A 334 6.04 12.77 -13.67
CA PHE A 334 7.38 13.36 -13.78
C PHE A 334 7.44 14.78 -13.20
N LEU A 335 6.45 15.63 -13.53
CA LEU A 335 6.32 16.97 -12.95
C LEU A 335 6.25 16.92 -11.42
N LYS A 336 5.36 16.11 -10.85
CA LYS A 336 5.17 16.04 -9.40
C LYS A 336 6.39 15.50 -8.67
N MET A 337 7.06 14.48 -9.24
CA MET A 337 8.30 13.94 -8.68
C MET A 337 9.44 14.96 -8.75
N SER A 338 9.53 15.75 -9.82
CA SER A 338 10.53 16.83 -9.94
C SER A 338 10.32 17.91 -8.88
N ILE A 339 9.09 18.39 -8.70
CA ILE A 339 8.75 19.37 -7.66
C ILE A 339 9.06 18.82 -6.26
N LEU A 340 8.62 17.59 -5.98
CA LEU A 340 8.85 16.95 -4.69
C LEU A 340 10.34 16.75 -4.40
N ALA A 341 11.12 16.32 -5.40
CA ALA A 341 12.57 16.12 -5.25
C ALA A 341 13.29 17.43 -4.89
N VAL A 342 12.92 18.55 -5.53
CA VAL A 342 13.50 19.87 -5.21
C VAL A 342 13.13 20.32 -3.80
N LEU A 343 11.86 20.15 -3.38
CA LEU A 343 11.42 20.50 -2.03
C LEU A 343 12.16 19.67 -0.97
N CYS A 344 12.28 18.36 -1.19
CA CYS A 344 13.06 17.49 -0.31
C CYS A 344 14.53 17.88 -0.27
N TYR A 345 15.14 18.20 -1.41
CA TYR A 345 16.53 18.69 -1.45
C TYR A 345 16.71 19.97 -0.63
N TYR A 346 15.79 20.94 -0.78
CA TYR A 346 15.81 22.20 -0.03
C TYR A 346 15.65 21.98 1.48
N TRP A 347 14.68 21.16 1.90
CA TRP A 347 14.47 20.82 3.31
C TRP A 347 15.72 20.17 3.93
N MET A 348 16.31 19.20 3.23
CA MET A 348 17.43 18.43 3.77
C MET A 348 18.78 19.14 3.72
N ASN A 349 19.04 20.03 2.76
CA ASN A 349 20.38 20.65 2.63
C ASN A 349 20.42 22.12 3.04
N VAL A 350 19.30 22.83 2.98
CA VAL A 350 19.22 24.28 3.27
C VAL A 350 18.55 24.51 4.61
N VAL A 351 17.32 24.02 4.80
CA VAL A 351 16.55 24.24 6.05
C VAL A 351 17.25 23.58 7.24
N ALA A 352 17.77 22.37 7.06
CA ALA A 352 18.49 21.64 8.10
C ALA A 352 19.71 22.38 8.66
N LYS A 353 20.36 23.24 7.86
CA LYS A 353 21.53 24.02 8.29
C LYS A 353 21.17 25.41 8.81
N LYS A 354 20.03 25.96 8.37
CA LYS A 354 19.61 27.34 8.69
C LYS A 354 18.89 27.43 10.03
N PHE A 355 18.15 26.40 10.44
CA PHE A 355 17.30 26.43 11.62
C PHE A 355 17.74 25.39 12.66
N LEU A 356 17.80 25.80 13.94
CA LEU A 356 18.13 24.93 15.08
C LEU A 356 17.14 23.77 15.24
N CYS A 357 15.83 23.99 14.99
CA CYS A 357 14.76 23.00 15.11
C CYS A 357 14.17 22.66 13.74
N TRP A 358 15.02 22.20 12.83
CA TRP A 358 14.67 22.04 11.41
C TRP A 358 13.62 20.96 11.15
N GLU A 359 13.58 19.88 11.93
CA GLU A 359 12.63 18.77 11.76
C GLU A 359 11.18 19.25 11.92
N SER A 360 10.91 20.04 12.95
CA SER A 360 9.61 20.65 13.21
C SER A 360 9.24 21.66 12.13
N MET A 361 10.21 22.42 11.62
CA MET A 361 9.99 23.35 10.51
C MET A 361 9.59 22.63 9.22
N VAL A 362 10.22 21.48 8.92
CA VAL A 362 9.86 20.62 7.78
C VAL A 362 8.46 20.05 7.96
N GLY A 363 8.13 19.57 9.16
CA GLY A 363 6.77 19.09 9.50
C GLY A 363 5.71 20.17 9.29
N GLN A 364 5.94 21.39 9.75
CA GLN A 364 5.04 22.53 9.55
C GLN A 364 4.92 22.94 8.08
N ALA A 365 6.02 22.92 7.32
CA ALA A 365 5.99 23.22 5.88
C ALA A 365 5.16 22.18 5.11
N LEU A 366 5.35 20.89 5.40
CA LEU A 366 4.55 19.79 4.83
C LEU A 366 3.08 19.90 5.19
N TYR A 367 2.77 20.23 6.45
CA TYR A 367 1.41 20.47 6.92
C TYR A 367 0.72 21.58 6.12
N ARG A 368 1.37 22.74 5.99
CA ARG A 368 0.84 23.87 5.22
C ARG A 368 0.65 23.50 3.75
N LEU A 369 1.63 22.82 3.15
CA LEU A 369 1.56 22.37 1.77
C LEU A 369 0.35 21.46 1.52
N VAL A 370 0.10 20.47 2.40
CA VAL A 370 -1.06 19.56 2.27
C VAL A 370 -2.40 20.31 2.33
N ILE A 371 -2.49 21.35 3.16
CA ILE A 371 -3.69 22.20 3.28
C ILE A 371 -3.87 23.08 2.05
N PHE A 372 -2.82 23.80 1.62
CA PHE A 372 -2.90 24.63 0.42
C PHE A 372 -3.24 23.80 -0.81
N ASP A 373 -2.63 22.62 -0.96
CA ASP A 373 -2.99 21.69 -2.03
C ASP A 373 -4.46 21.30 -1.94
N PHE A 374 -4.96 20.99 -0.73
CA PHE A 374 -6.37 20.70 -0.57
C PHE A 374 -7.25 21.89 -0.99
N LEU A 375 -6.93 23.12 -0.57
CA LEU A 375 -7.67 24.32 -0.98
C LEU A 375 -7.65 24.54 -2.49
N PHE A 376 -6.51 24.37 -3.16
CA PHE A 376 -6.43 24.50 -4.61
C PHE A 376 -7.18 23.38 -5.35
N LEU A 377 -7.16 22.15 -4.84
CA LEU A 377 -7.96 21.05 -5.38
C LEU A 377 -9.46 21.33 -5.24
N MET A 378 -9.87 21.91 -4.11
CA MET A 378 -11.23 22.37 -3.85
C MET A 378 -11.65 23.45 -4.84
N LEU A 379 -10.82 24.49 -5.00
CA LEU A 379 -11.05 25.60 -5.93
C LEU A 379 -11.08 25.09 -7.38
N GLY A 380 -10.17 24.19 -7.75
CA GLY A 380 -10.13 23.59 -9.09
C GLY A 380 -11.37 22.75 -9.40
N SER A 381 -11.87 21.97 -8.45
CA SER A 381 -13.11 21.20 -8.64
C SER A 381 -14.35 22.10 -8.65
N PHE A 382 -14.41 23.09 -7.75
CA PHE A 382 -15.54 24.02 -7.70
C PHE A 382 -15.52 24.94 -8.90
N PHE A 383 -14.54 25.83 -9.05
CA PHE A 383 -14.51 26.76 -10.16
C PHE A 383 -14.26 26.07 -11.51
N GLY A 384 -13.34 25.12 -11.61
CA GLY A 384 -13.00 24.52 -12.91
C GLY A 384 -14.14 23.69 -13.51
N GLU A 385 -14.69 22.73 -12.76
CA GLU A 385 -15.71 21.80 -13.27
C GLU A 385 -17.10 22.46 -13.33
N PHE A 386 -17.47 23.27 -12.32
CA PHE A 386 -18.73 24.02 -12.32
C PHE A 386 -18.76 25.11 -13.39
N LEU A 387 -17.70 25.93 -13.51
CA LEU A 387 -17.66 27.00 -14.52
C LEU A 387 -17.65 26.39 -15.92
N SER A 388 -16.92 25.27 -16.13
CA SER A 388 -16.98 24.56 -17.42
C SER A 388 -18.38 24.05 -17.73
N ASN A 389 -19.14 23.58 -16.75
CA ASN A 389 -20.54 23.18 -16.93
C ASN A 389 -21.43 24.40 -17.30
N VAL A 390 -21.29 25.53 -16.60
CA VAL A 390 -22.06 26.76 -16.89
C VAL A 390 -21.71 27.32 -18.27
N ILE A 391 -20.42 27.35 -18.64
CA ILE A 391 -19.98 27.83 -19.95
C ILE A 391 -20.48 26.89 -21.06
N GLY A 392 -20.36 25.57 -20.88
CA GLY A 392 -20.77 24.57 -21.85
C GLY A 392 -22.28 24.50 -22.07
N THR A 393 -23.09 24.90 -21.08
CA THR A 393 -24.56 24.92 -21.17
C THR A 393 -25.12 26.27 -21.60
N ARG A 394 -24.55 27.40 -21.16
CA ARG A 394 -25.10 28.74 -21.40
C ARG A 394 -24.35 29.57 -22.45
N LEU A 395 -23.03 29.47 -22.54
CA LEU A 395 -22.21 30.38 -23.37
C LEU A 395 -21.80 29.76 -24.71
N VAL A 396 -21.31 28.52 -24.71
CA VAL A 396 -20.83 27.85 -25.92
C VAL A 396 -21.30 26.38 -25.94
N PRO A 397 -22.51 26.10 -26.47
CA PRO A 397 -23.06 24.74 -26.57
C PRO A 397 -22.18 23.77 -27.37
N ARG A 398 -21.31 24.30 -28.25
CA ARG A 398 -20.36 23.53 -29.05
C ARG A 398 -19.22 22.89 -28.24
N LEU A 399 -18.93 23.41 -27.04
CA LEU A 399 -17.82 22.91 -26.21
C LEU A 399 -18.17 21.57 -25.52
N GLY A 400 -19.46 21.28 -25.35
CA GLY A 400 -19.95 20.11 -24.62
C GLY A 400 -19.75 20.20 -23.11
N LEU A 401 -20.39 19.28 -22.38
CA LEU A 401 -20.22 19.12 -20.93
C LEU A 401 -18.83 18.52 -20.60
N PRO A 402 -18.19 18.91 -19.49
CA PRO A 402 -16.90 18.36 -19.09
C PRO A 402 -17.01 16.85 -18.77
N GLU A 403 -16.02 16.08 -19.23
CA GLU A 403 -15.86 14.66 -18.87
C GLU A 403 -15.00 14.52 -17.61
N PHE A 404 -15.32 13.54 -16.76
CA PHE A 404 -14.54 13.28 -15.56
C PHE A 404 -13.25 12.51 -15.88
N ASP A 405 -12.11 13.21 -15.82
CA ASP A 405 -10.80 12.60 -16.01
C ASP A 405 -10.35 11.85 -14.75
N VAL A 406 -10.62 10.55 -14.73
CA VAL A 406 -10.22 9.64 -13.64
C VAL A 406 -8.71 9.68 -13.40
N ALA A 407 -7.89 9.76 -14.45
CA ALA A 407 -6.44 9.61 -14.31
C ALA A 407 -5.82 10.82 -13.60
N ARG A 408 -6.21 12.04 -13.96
CA ARG A 408 -5.75 13.26 -13.29
C ARG A 408 -6.14 13.29 -11.82
N ASN A 409 -7.41 13.00 -11.53
CA ASN A 409 -7.92 12.97 -10.16
C ASN A 409 -7.23 11.90 -9.30
N VAL A 410 -6.96 10.70 -9.84
CA VAL A 410 -6.21 9.67 -9.09
C VAL A 410 -4.77 10.10 -8.82
N LEU A 411 -4.10 10.79 -9.76
CA LEU A 411 -2.73 11.29 -9.56
C LEU A 411 -2.63 12.36 -8.46
N GLU A 412 -3.70 13.11 -8.20
CA GLU A 412 -3.79 14.04 -7.07
C GLU A 412 -3.90 13.28 -5.74
N LEU A 413 -4.66 12.19 -5.71
CA LEU A 413 -4.73 11.31 -4.54
C LEU A 413 -3.39 10.63 -4.23
N ILE A 414 -2.70 10.12 -5.26
CA ILE A 414 -1.37 9.50 -5.11
C ILE A 414 -0.35 10.50 -4.57
N TYR A 415 -0.36 11.74 -5.08
CA TYR A 415 0.53 12.80 -4.61
C TYR A 415 0.25 13.17 -3.14
N ALA A 416 -1.02 13.34 -2.77
CA ALA A 416 -1.40 13.60 -1.39
C ALA A 416 -0.94 12.48 -0.44
N GLN A 417 -1.04 11.21 -0.86
CA GLN A 417 -0.54 10.08 -0.09
C GLN A 417 0.99 10.07 0.02
N THR A 418 1.69 10.50 -1.02
CA THR A 418 3.17 10.59 -1.01
C THR A 418 3.65 11.62 0.01
N LEU A 419 3.02 12.81 0.03
CA LEU A 419 3.27 13.82 1.05
C LEU A 419 2.93 13.30 2.45
N ALA A 420 1.91 12.44 2.58
CA ALA A 420 1.57 11.82 3.85
C ALA A 420 2.68 10.94 4.40
N TRP A 421 3.27 10.09 3.55
CA TRP A 421 4.36 9.21 3.96
C TRP A 421 5.67 9.94 4.26
N ILE A 422 5.98 11.02 3.54
CA ILE A 422 7.13 11.86 3.87
C ILE A 422 6.86 12.59 5.20
N GLY A 423 5.65 13.13 5.37
CA GLY A 423 5.27 13.90 6.55
C GLY A 423 5.13 13.08 7.83
N ILE A 424 4.81 11.79 7.76
CA ILE A 424 4.57 10.99 8.97
C ILE A 424 5.81 10.85 9.86
N TYR A 425 7.00 10.90 9.27
CA TYR A 425 8.28 10.88 10.01
C TYR A 425 8.54 12.17 10.78
N PHE A 426 8.05 13.31 10.29
CA PHE A 426 8.22 14.62 10.95
C PHE A 426 7.01 15.03 11.81
N SER A 427 5.83 14.54 11.45
CA SER A 427 4.54 14.89 12.07
C SER A 427 3.59 13.69 12.03
N PRO A 428 3.54 12.84 13.08
CA PRO A 428 2.73 11.62 13.10
C PRO A 428 1.22 11.86 13.09
N LEU A 429 0.77 13.11 13.30
CA LEU A 429 -0.64 13.52 13.24
C LEU A 429 -1.13 13.86 11.82
N LEU A 430 -0.24 13.88 10.83
CA LEU A 430 -0.58 14.17 9.44
C LEU A 430 -1.64 13.22 8.82
N PRO A 431 -1.71 11.92 9.18
CA PRO A 431 -2.79 11.04 8.77
C PRO A 431 -4.20 11.53 9.17
N VAL A 432 -4.36 12.27 10.28
CA VAL A 432 -5.67 12.83 10.70
C VAL A 432 -6.19 13.80 9.65
N ILE A 433 -5.32 14.70 9.20
CA ILE A 433 -5.65 15.69 8.16
C ILE A 433 -5.98 14.97 6.86
N GLN A 434 -5.24 13.91 6.53
CA GLN A 434 -5.50 13.12 5.32
C GLN A 434 -6.87 12.40 5.39
N ILE A 435 -7.28 11.91 6.55
CA ILE A 435 -8.62 11.33 6.76
C ILE A 435 -9.69 12.40 6.48
N ILE A 436 -9.56 13.58 7.09
CA ILE A 436 -10.50 14.70 6.89
C ILE A 436 -10.53 15.12 5.41
N LYS A 437 -9.35 15.30 4.81
CA LYS A 437 -9.17 15.66 3.39
C LYS A 437 -9.83 14.66 2.46
N PHE A 438 -9.57 13.36 2.62
CA PHE A 438 -10.16 12.33 1.75
C PHE A 438 -11.65 12.15 1.97
N PHE A 439 -12.15 12.31 3.20
CA PHE A 439 -13.58 12.31 3.50
C PHE A 439 -14.29 13.47 2.80
N ILE A 440 -13.75 14.69 2.90
CA ILE A 440 -14.32 15.87 2.23
C ILE A 440 -14.23 15.73 0.71
N LEU A 441 -13.07 15.33 0.18
CA LEU A 441 -12.87 15.08 -1.25
C LEU A 441 -13.86 14.05 -1.81
N PHE A 442 -14.17 12.98 -1.07
CA PHE A 442 -15.14 11.98 -1.49
C PHE A 442 -16.52 12.60 -1.73
N ASN A 443 -17.00 13.38 -0.76
CA ASN A 443 -18.32 14.01 -0.84
C ASN A 443 -18.40 15.04 -1.96
N LEU A 444 -17.34 15.82 -2.16
CA LEU A 444 -17.33 16.86 -3.18
C LEU A 444 -17.18 16.33 -4.60
N LYS A 445 -16.29 15.36 -4.79
CA LYS A 445 -16.12 14.73 -6.11
C LYS A 445 -17.38 13.95 -6.48
N LYS A 446 -18.09 13.37 -5.51
CA LYS A 446 -19.45 12.84 -5.72
C LYS A 446 -20.39 13.93 -6.26
N VAL A 447 -20.52 15.06 -5.55
CA VAL A 447 -21.41 16.16 -5.95
C VAL A 447 -21.04 16.66 -7.34
N SER A 448 -19.77 16.95 -7.59
CA SER A 448 -19.29 17.44 -8.88
C SER A 448 -19.60 16.47 -10.02
N LEU A 449 -19.38 15.17 -9.82
CA LEU A 449 -19.73 14.15 -10.80
C LEU A 449 -21.24 14.10 -11.09
N THR A 450 -22.08 14.16 -10.06
CA THR A 450 -23.53 14.05 -10.23
C THR A 450 -24.18 15.29 -10.84
N GLN A 451 -23.60 16.48 -10.63
CA GLN A 451 -24.20 17.75 -11.03
C GLN A 451 -23.52 18.41 -12.24
N ASN A 452 -22.22 18.21 -12.44
CA ASN A 452 -21.43 18.93 -13.44
C ASN A 452 -20.90 18.08 -14.60
N CYS A 453 -20.75 16.77 -14.41
CA CYS A 453 -20.09 15.91 -15.39
C CYS A 453 -21.07 15.08 -16.22
N GLN A 454 -20.76 14.90 -17.50
CA GLN A 454 -21.42 13.89 -18.34
C GLN A 454 -20.76 12.51 -18.10
N PRO A 455 -21.52 11.40 -18.13
CA PRO A 455 -20.91 10.07 -18.16
C PRO A 455 -19.92 9.94 -19.34
N PRO A 456 -18.74 9.33 -19.11
CA PRO A 456 -17.69 9.25 -20.11
C PRO A 456 -18.19 8.49 -21.35
N ARG A 457 -18.06 9.10 -22.54
CA ARG A 457 -18.57 8.52 -23.80
C ARG A 457 -17.83 7.28 -24.25
N ARG A 458 -16.62 7.03 -23.75
CA ARG A 458 -15.79 5.88 -24.11
C ARG A 458 -15.38 5.13 -22.86
N SER A 459 -15.75 3.85 -22.79
CA SER A 459 -15.37 2.97 -21.68
C SER A 459 -13.90 2.57 -21.79
N SER A 460 -13.00 3.37 -21.22
CA SER A 460 -11.65 2.88 -20.93
C SER A 460 -11.74 1.73 -19.92
N ARG A 461 -10.95 0.66 -20.11
CA ARG A 461 -10.97 -0.52 -19.24
C ARG A 461 -10.55 -0.16 -17.82
N ALA A 462 -11.55 0.08 -16.95
CA ALA A 462 -11.42 0.44 -15.55
C ALA A 462 -10.44 -0.45 -14.76
N ALA A 463 -10.50 -1.76 -15.00
CA ALA A 463 -9.67 -2.77 -14.34
C ALA A 463 -8.16 -2.59 -14.60
N GLN A 464 -7.75 -2.17 -15.80
CA GLN A 464 -6.34 -1.97 -16.12
C GLN A 464 -5.77 -0.72 -15.44
N MET A 465 -6.55 0.36 -15.42
CA MET A 465 -6.15 1.63 -14.80
C MET A 465 -5.92 1.49 -13.30
N GLN A 466 -6.76 0.72 -12.60
CA GLN A 466 -6.62 0.48 -11.17
C GLN A 466 -5.27 -0.17 -10.81
N THR A 467 -4.84 -1.17 -11.58
CA THR A 467 -3.55 -1.85 -11.33
C THR A 467 -2.36 -0.93 -11.58
N ILE A 468 -2.45 -0.06 -12.59
CA ILE A 468 -1.42 0.94 -12.90
C ILE A 468 -1.33 1.98 -11.77
N PHE A 469 -2.48 2.47 -11.26
CA PHE A 469 -2.49 3.44 -10.17
C PHE A 469 -1.94 2.87 -8.86
N ILE A 470 -2.27 1.62 -8.52
CA ILE A 470 -1.68 0.96 -7.34
C ILE A 470 -0.18 0.72 -7.55
N GLY A 471 0.23 0.37 -8.78
CA GLY A 471 1.65 0.26 -9.14
C GLY A 471 2.41 1.58 -9.00
N LEU A 472 1.83 2.69 -9.48
CA LEU A 472 2.36 4.05 -9.32
C LEU A 472 2.42 4.49 -7.86
N LEU A 473 1.41 4.12 -7.07
CA LEU A 473 1.40 4.41 -5.64
C LEU A 473 2.55 3.68 -4.91
N PHE A 474 2.86 2.45 -5.32
CA PHE A 474 3.94 1.67 -4.72
C PHE A 474 5.34 2.08 -5.23
N PHE A 475 5.59 2.00 -6.54
CA PHE A 475 6.96 2.09 -7.10
C PHE A 475 7.59 3.48 -6.96
N PRO A 476 7.10 4.55 -7.62
CA PRO A 476 7.74 5.86 -7.49
C PRO A 476 7.41 6.57 -6.16
N CYS A 477 6.20 6.37 -5.62
CA CYS A 477 5.71 7.20 -4.52
C CYS A 477 6.09 6.64 -3.14
N PHE A 478 5.71 5.39 -2.83
CA PHE A 478 6.04 4.79 -1.54
C PHE A 478 7.55 4.53 -1.40
N VAL A 479 8.18 3.92 -2.41
CA VAL A 479 9.65 3.69 -2.37
C VAL A 479 10.38 5.03 -2.30
N GLY A 480 9.95 6.05 -3.04
CA GLY A 480 10.54 7.39 -2.98
C GLY A 480 10.44 8.02 -1.58
N ALA A 481 9.26 7.96 -0.95
CA ALA A 481 9.08 8.45 0.42
C ALA A 481 9.93 7.66 1.44
N LEU A 482 9.97 6.33 1.30
CA LEU A 482 10.81 5.47 2.14
C LEU A 482 12.29 5.81 1.98
N SER A 483 12.76 6.04 0.74
CA SER A 483 14.14 6.45 0.46
C SER A 483 14.48 7.79 1.10
N ILE A 484 13.55 8.76 1.09
CA ILE A 484 13.75 10.05 1.75
C ILE A 484 13.86 9.87 3.26
N VAL A 485 12.93 9.15 3.89
CA VAL A 485 12.96 8.89 5.35
C VAL A 485 14.20 8.09 5.75
N ALA A 486 14.60 7.11 4.95
CA ALA A 486 15.84 6.36 5.19
C ALA A 486 17.06 7.27 5.06
N TYR A 487 17.09 8.16 4.07
CA TYR A 487 18.16 9.13 3.88
C TYR A 487 18.25 10.12 5.05
N THR A 488 17.12 10.63 5.54
CA THR A 488 17.08 11.53 6.70
C THR A 488 17.55 10.83 7.97
N ALA A 489 17.18 9.56 8.16
CA ALA A 489 17.51 8.79 9.35
C ALA A 489 18.92 8.20 9.38
N TRP A 490 19.58 8.06 8.21
CA TRP A 490 20.90 7.42 8.10
C TRP A 490 22.04 8.42 7.93
N ARG A 491 21.79 9.59 7.33
CA ARG A 491 22.85 10.51 6.93
C ARG A 491 23.50 11.18 8.14
N TYR A 492 24.78 10.86 8.35
CA TYR A 492 25.60 11.39 9.44
C TYR A 492 25.84 12.91 9.36
N ASP A 493 25.89 13.49 8.16
CA ASP A 493 26.06 14.95 7.96
C ASP A 493 24.81 15.77 8.36
N LEU A 494 23.74 15.10 8.77
CA LEU A 494 22.46 15.68 9.14
C LEU A 494 22.16 15.31 10.60
N PRO A 495 22.89 15.90 11.56
CA PRO A 495 22.64 15.63 12.96
C PRO A 495 21.22 16.08 13.33
N PRO A 496 20.49 15.30 14.13
CA PRO A 496 19.23 15.74 14.73
C PRO A 496 19.44 17.02 15.56
N SER A 497 18.36 17.78 15.72
CA SER A 497 18.40 19.08 16.40
C SER A 497 18.88 18.94 17.85
N GLU A 498 19.76 19.83 18.32
CA GLU A 498 20.33 19.75 19.68
C GLU A 498 19.28 20.04 20.77
N GLU A 499 18.39 21.01 20.54
CA GLU A 499 17.40 21.46 21.52
C GLU A 499 15.99 20.87 21.30
N CYS A 500 15.70 20.38 20.08
CA CYS A 500 14.35 20.03 19.62
C CYS A 500 14.26 18.57 19.12
N GLY A 501 13.03 18.03 19.10
CA GLY A 501 12.74 16.73 18.50
C GLY A 501 12.98 15.51 19.41
N PRO A 502 12.78 14.28 18.89
CA PRO A 502 12.91 13.02 19.63
C PRO A 502 14.35 12.51 19.75
N PHE A 503 15.30 13.06 18.97
CA PHE A 503 16.67 12.56 18.83
C PHE A 503 17.72 13.56 19.32
N ARG A 504 17.38 14.38 20.32
CA ARG A 504 18.22 15.49 20.83
C ARG A 504 19.62 15.05 21.22
N GLY A 505 20.62 15.80 20.78
CA GLY A 505 22.03 15.61 21.18
C GLY A 505 22.70 14.35 20.63
N LEU A 506 22.07 13.66 19.66
CA LEU A 506 22.66 12.49 18.99
C LEU A 506 23.33 12.90 17.68
N ASN A 507 24.38 12.16 17.29
CA ASN A 507 25.05 12.42 16.01
C ASN A 507 24.24 11.89 14.82
N ASN A 508 23.41 10.87 15.03
CA ASN A 508 22.57 10.28 13.98
C ASN A 508 21.28 9.71 14.60
N THR A 509 20.17 9.77 13.88
CA THR A 509 18.92 9.11 14.32
C THR A 509 19.12 7.61 14.57
N PHE A 510 19.95 6.94 13.76
CA PHE A 510 20.23 5.51 13.96
C PHE A 510 21.04 5.20 15.24
N SER A 511 21.76 6.17 15.83
CA SER A 511 22.56 5.90 17.04
C SER A 511 21.70 5.56 18.26
N VAL A 512 20.42 5.91 18.22
CA VAL A 512 19.40 5.51 19.21
C VAL A 512 19.35 3.99 19.38
N VAL A 513 19.43 3.25 18.27
CA VAL A 513 19.46 1.78 18.29
C VAL A 513 20.73 1.30 18.99
N GLY A 514 21.88 1.91 18.69
CA GLY A 514 23.15 1.59 19.34
C GLY A 514 23.14 1.87 20.86
N LEU A 515 22.50 2.96 21.30
CA LEU A 515 22.37 3.29 22.73
C LEU A 515 21.49 2.27 23.45
N TRP A 516 20.35 1.90 22.86
CA TRP A 516 19.48 0.87 23.43
C TRP A 516 20.17 -0.47 23.61
N ILE A 517 20.95 -0.88 22.60
CA ILE A 517 21.71 -2.12 22.70
C ILE A 517 22.76 -2.05 23.80
N LYS A 518 23.41 -0.89 24.02
CA LYS A 518 24.34 -0.70 25.16
C LYS A 518 23.63 -0.71 26.50
N ASP A 519 22.45 -0.09 26.61
CA ASP A 519 21.65 -0.10 27.84
C ASP A 519 21.23 -1.54 28.20
N LEU A 520 20.88 -2.34 27.19
CA LEU A 520 20.56 -3.76 27.37
C LEU A 520 21.77 -4.61 27.77
N GLU A 521 22.94 -4.31 27.22
CA GLU A 521 24.22 -4.94 27.60
C GLU A 521 24.52 -4.69 29.08
N GLY A 522 24.25 -3.48 29.59
CA GLY A 522 24.42 -3.14 30.99
C GLY A 522 23.45 -3.83 31.95
N ILE A 523 22.24 -4.18 31.51
CA ILE A 523 21.20 -4.80 32.36
C ILE A 523 21.28 -6.33 32.36
N TYR A 524 21.57 -6.95 31.22
CA TYR A 524 21.49 -8.41 31.04
C TYR A 524 22.82 -9.08 30.64
N GLY A 525 23.90 -8.31 30.45
CA GLY A 525 25.21 -8.79 30.01
C GLY A 525 25.27 -9.19 28.53
N ASP A 526 26.48 -9.41 28.00
CA ASP A 526 26.76 -9.77 26.59
C ASP A 526 26.04 -11.05 26.10
N GLN A 527 25.55 -11.88 27.02
CA GLN A 527 24.93 -13.16 26.70
C GLN A 527 23.44 -13.05 26.36
N TRP A 528 22.82 -11.87 26.48
CA TRP A 528 21.42 -11.73 26.08
C TRP A 528 21.29 -11.74 24.56
N GLY A 529 20.50 -12.68 24.03
CA GLY A 529 20.47 -13.02 22.61
C GLY A 529 20.21 -11.85 21.65
N ILE A 530 19.53 -10.78 22.08
CA ILE A 530 19.29 -9.59 21.25
C ILE A 530 20.57 -8.78 20.99
N VAL A 531 21.43 -8.62 22.01
CA VAL A 531 22.72 -7.92 21.89
C VAL A 531 23.64 -8.70 20.95
N TRP A 532 23.72 -10.03 21.14
CA TRP A 532 24.46 -10.92 20.26
C TRP A 532 23.97 -10.89 18.79
N ILE A 533 22.64 -10.93 18.57
CA ILE A 533 22.05 -10.83 17.24
C ILE A 533 22.37 -9.47 16.60
N TYR A 534 22.28 -8.37 17.35
CA TYR A 534 22.57 -7.06 16.79
C TYR A 534 24.04 -6.93 16.37
N GLN A 535 24.97 -7.32 17.25
CA GLN A 535 26.40 -7.20 16.99
C GLN A 535 26.89 -8.12 15.86
N ASN A 536 26.40 -9.37 15.79
CA ASN A 536 26.90 -10.36 14.84
C ASN A 536 26.06 -10.48 13.55
N VAL A 537 24.76 -10.18 13.60
CA VAL A 537 23.85 -10.33 12.46
C VAL A 537 23.54 -8.97 11.84
N ILE A 538 22.96 -8.03 12.60
CA ILE A 538 22.43 -6.78 12.03
C ILE A 538 23.54 -5.82 11.56
N ARG A 539 24.66 -5.76 12.31
CA ARG A 539 25.83 -4.96 11.92
C ARG A 539 26.65 -5.61 10.78
N SER A 540 26.42 -6.88 10.48
CA SER A 540 27.14 -7.57 9.41
C SER A 540 26.65 -7.14 8.03
N GLU A 541 27.59 -6.83 7.14
CA GLU A 541 27.34 -6.61 5.69
C GLU A 541 26.55 -7.78 5.06
N ILE A 542 26.74 -8.99 5.60
CA ILE A 542 26.08 -10.21 5.12
C ILE A 542 24.56 -10.15 5.30
N PHE A 543 24.06 -9.48 6.34
CA PHE A 543 22.62 -9.35 6.55
C PHE A 543 21.95 -8.53 5.45
N TYR A 544 22.54 -7.39 5.08
CA TYR A 544 22.04 -6.57 3.98
C TYR A 544 22.13 -7.33 2.64
N PHE A 545 23.21 -8.07 2.41
CA PHE A 545 23.32 -8.97 1.26
C PHE A 545 22.20 -10.02 1.25
N LEU A 546 21.92 -10.70 2.37
CA LEU A 546 20.83 -11.68 2.45
C LEU A 546 19.46 -11.06 2.21
N VAL A 547 19.17 -9.88 2.79
CA VAL A 547 17.91 -9.16 2.56
C VAL A 547 17.77 -8.79 1.08
N THR A 548 18.82 -8.28 0.43
CA THR A 548 18.76 -7.97 -1.00
C THR A 548 18.55 -9.23 -1.86
N VAL A 549 19.20 -10.36 -1.52
CA VAL A 549 18.97 -11.64 -2.18
C VAL A 549 17.52 -12.12 -2.01
N ILE A 550 16.95 -12.02 -0.80
CA ILE A 550 15.54 -12.35 -0.55
C ILE A 550 14.62 -11.46 -1.41
N ILE A 551 14.87 -10.16 -1.47
CA ILE A 551 14.11 -9.22 -2.31
C ILE A 551 14.24 -9.61 -3.79
N LEU A 552 15.44 -9.92 -4.28
CA LEU A 552 15.67 -10.36 -5.66
C LEU A 552 14.97 -11.70 -5.95
N VAL A 553 14.97 -12.64 -5.01
CA VAL A 553 14.23 -13.91 -5.13
C VAL A 553 12.73 -13.62 -5.22
N ILE A 554 12.19 -12.75 -4.36
CA ILE A 554 10.77 -12.36 -4.41
C ILE A 554 10.44 -11.71 -5.76
N ILE A 555 11.25 -10.78 -6.26
CA ILE A 555 11.07 -10.15 -7.57
C ILE A 555 11.11 -11.20 -8.68
N ASN A 556 12.06 -12.13 -8.63
CA ASN A 556 12.17 -13.23 -9.59
C ASN A 556 10.98 -14.18 -9.53
N ILE A 557 10.46 -14.50 -8.33
CA ILE A 557 9.24 -15.30 -8.16
C ILE A 557 8.06 -14.56 -8.79
N PHE A 558 7.88 -13.26 -8.52
CA PHE A 558 6.83 -12.46 -9.15
C PHE A 558 6.97 -12.41 -10.67
N TRP A 559 8.20 -12.27 -11.17
CA TRP A 559 8.48 -12.32 -12.60
C TRP A 559 8.13 -13.67 -13.21
N GLN A 560 8.54 -14.77 -12.56
CA GLN A 560 8.23 -16.12 -13.00
C GLN A 560 6.73 -16.42 -12.93
N ILE A 561 6.04 -16.02 -11.87
CA ILE A 561 4.57 -16.13 -11.77
C ILE A 561 3.92 -15.39 -12.93
N THR A 562 4.42 -14.20 -13.27
CA THR A 562 3.91 -13.43 -14.40
C THR A 562 4.16 -14.14 -15.73
N LYS A 563 5.34 -14.73 -15.92
CA LYS A 563 5.70 -15.51 -17.12
C LYS A 563 4.90 -16.81 -17.24
N GLY A 564 4.78 -17.59 -16.17
CA GLY A 564 4.04 -18.85 -16.12
C GLY A 564 2.55 -18.63 -16.38
N ARG A 565 1.96 -17.56 -15.82
CA ARG A 565 0.57 -17.19 -16.14
C ARG A 565 0.37 -16.82 -17.61
N LYS A 566 1.34 -16.16 -18.25
CA LYS A 566 1.30 -15.91 -19.71
C LYS A 566 1.29 -17.22 -20.50
N GLN A 567 2.12 -18.19 -20.12
CA GLN A 567 2.17 -19.49 -20.78
C GLN A 567 0.88 -20.30 -20.57
N LEU A 568 0.35 -20.35 -19.34
CA LEU A 568 -0.91 -21.04 -19.02
C LEU A 568 -2.09 -20.46 -19.83
N ILE A 569 -2.19 -19.13 -19.94
CA ILE A 569 -3.20 -18.49 -20.77
C ILE A 569 -3.04 -18.88 -22.24
N GLY A 570 -1.80 -18.99 -22.73
CA GLY A 570 -1.50 -19.48 -24.08
C GLY A 570 -1.99 -20.91 -24.32
N GLN A 571 -1.76 -21.82 -23.37
CA GLN A 571 -2.21 -23.21 -23.44
C GLN A 571 -3.74 -23.33 -23.39
N LEU A 572 -4.40 -22.61 -22.46
CA LEU A 572 -5.86 -22.58 -22.37
C LEU A 572 -6.50 -22.09 -23.67
N ARG A 573 -5.88 -21.11 -24.36
CA ARG A 573 -6.34 -20.67 -25.68
C ARG A 573 -6.22 -21.76 -26.73
N GLN A 574 -5.11 -22.49 -26.77
CA GLN A 574 -4.96 -23.61 -27.70
C GLN A 574 -6.04 -24.67 -27.44
N GLN A 575 -6.34 -24.97 -26.18
CA GLN A 575 -7.43 -25.88 -25.84
C GLN A 575 -8.80 -25.38 -26.31
N ILE A 576 -9.11 -24.09 -26.10
CA ILE A 576 -10.37 -23.49 -26.59
C ILE A 576 -10.46 -23.57 -28.12
N VAL A 577 -9.37 -23.26 -28.83
CA VAL A 577 -9.34 -23.36 -30.30
C VAL A 577 -9.56 -24.81 -30.75
N ASN A 578 -8.89 -25.77 -30.13
CA ASN A 578 -9.05 -27.18 -30.45
C ASN A 578 -10.47 -27.69 -30.19
N VAL A 579 -11.07 -27.33 -29.05
CA VAL A 579 -12.47 -27.66 -28.73
C VAL A 579 -13.42 -27.00 -29.72
N SER A 580 -13.19 -25.74 -30.10
CA SER A 580 -14.01 -25.05 -31.09
C SER A 580 -13.92 -25.69 -32.49
N MET A 581 -12.74 -26.17 -32.89
CA MET A 581 -12.52 -26.88 -34.15
C MET A 581 -13.20 -28.24 -34.14
N PHE A 582 -13.13 -28.96 -33.02
CA PHE A 582 -13.81 -30.24 -32.82
C PHE A 582 -15.34 -30.09 -32.87
N LEU A 583 -15.91 -29.11 -32.16
CA LEU A 583 -17.33 -28.77 -32.22
C LEU A 583 -17.77 -28.43 -33.65
N LYS A 584 -16.94 -27.69 -34.39
CA LYS A 584 -17.21 -27.36 -35.80
C LYS A 584 -17.20 -28.60 -36.69
N SER A 585 -16.28 -29.54 -36.44
CA SER A 585 -16.24 -30.83 -37.14
C SER A 585 -17.48 -31.66 -36.87
N ILE A 586 -17.92 -31.75 -35.60
CA ILE A 586 -19.14 -32.45 -35.21
C ILE A 586 -20.36 -31.81 -35.90
N LEU A 587 -20.50 -30.49 -35.84
CA LEU A 587 -21.59 -29.77 -36.51
C LEU A 587 -21.58 -30.00 -38.02
N TYR A 588 -20.41 -30.07 -38.65
CA TYR A 588 -20.29 -30.37 -40.08
C TYR A 588 -20.74 -31.81 -40.39
N THR A 589 -20.34 -32.79 -39.57
CA THR A 589 -20.81 -34.16 -39.70
C THR A 589 -22.33 -34.26 -39.50
N TYR A 590 -22.89 -33.66 -38.46
CA TYR A 590 -24.34 -33.63 -38.25
C TYR A 590 -25.09 -32.87 -39.37
N SER A 591 -24.53 -31.78 -39.91
CA SER A 591 -25.08 -31.09 -41.07
C SER A 591 -25.09 -31.96 -42.32
N ILE A 592 -24.06 -32.79 -42.53
CA ILE A 592 -24.00 -33.75 -43.64
C ILE A 592 -25.02 -34.87 -43.43
N TYR A 593 -25.19 -35.35 -42.19
CA TYR A 593 -26.20 -36.37 -41.86
C TYR A 593 -27.64 -35.85 -42.01
N ILE A 594 -27.90 -34.56 -41.72
CA ILE A 594 -29.20 -33.92 -41.95
C ILE A 594 -29.41 -33.58 -43.45
N SER A 595 -28.33 -33.39 -44.22
CA SER A 595 -28.40 -33.14 -45.67
C SER A 595 -28.44 -34.42 -46.52
N PHE A 596 -28.31 -35.61 -45.91
CA PHE A 596 -28.67 -36.87 -46.56
C PHE A 596 -30.19 -37.05 -46.46
N PRO A 597 -30.89 -37.25 -47.59
CA PRO A 597 -32.33 -37.10 -47.64
C PRO A 597 -33.03 -38.24 -46.89
N ILE A 598 -33.71 -37.93 -45.79
CA ILE A 598 -34.90 -38.69 -45.40
C ILE A 598 -35.97 -38.36 -46.44
N TRP A 599 -35.88 -39.02 -47.59
CA TRP A 599 -36.84 -38.91 -48.70
C TRP A 599 -37.89 -40.02 -48.69
N TYR A 600 -38.00 -40.81 -47.62
CA TYR A 600 -39.05 -41.81 -47.54
C TYR A 600 -39.72 -41.80 -46.16
N ILE A 601 -40.99 -41.39 -46.20
CA ILE A 601 -42.09 -41.69 -45.26
C ILE A 601 -42.23 -40.74 -44.05
N VAL A 602 -42.80 -39.55 -44.25
CA VAL A 602 -43.82 -38.91 -43.35
C VAL A 602 -44.65 -37.89 -44.18
N PRO A 603 -46.00 -37.84 -44.09
CA PRO A 603 -46.85 -36.97 -44.91
C PRO A 603 -46.76 -35.47 -44.58
N SER A 604 -47.13 -34.68 -45.59
CA SER A 604 -46.91 -33.25 -45.84
C SER A 604 -47.64 -32.25 -44.93
N SER A 605 -47.44 -32.31 -43.62
CA SER A 605 -47.98 -31.27 -42.73
C SER A 605 -47.21 -31.16 -41.41
N CYS A 606 -45.99 -30.62 -41.45
CA CYS A 606 -45.31 -29.91 -40.35
C CYS A 606 -43.84 -29.63 -40.75
N ILE A 607 -43.59 -28.54 -41.47
CA ILE A 607 -42.24 -27.96 -41.57
C ILE A 607 -42.36 -26.49 -41.17
N LEU A 608 -42.35 -26.27 -39.86
CA LEU A 608 -42.04 -24.99 -39.25
C LEU A 608 -41.04 -25.29 -38.13
N PHE A 609 -39.95 -24.52 -38.07
CA PHE A 609 -38.74 -24.72 -37.25
C PHE A 609 -37.86 -25.86 -37.80
N VAL A 610 -36.64 -25.63 -38.27
CA VAL A 610 -35.53 -25.03 -37.52
C VAL A 610 -34.59 -24.29 -38.48
N ALA A 611 -34.50 -22.97 -38.32
CA ALA A 611 -33.37 -22.17 -38.73
C ALA A 611 -33.15 -21.10 -37.66
N PHE A 612 -32.31 -21.42 -36.66
CA PHE A 612 -31.57 -20.46 -35.84
C PHE A 612 -30.43 -21.17 -35.11
#